data_AF-A0A238WNA0-F1
#
_entry.id   AF-A0A238WNA0-F1
#
_cell.length_a   1.000
_cell.length_b   1.000
_cell.length_c   1.000
_cell.angle_alpha   90.00
_cell.angle_beta   90.00
_cell.angle_gamma   90.00
#
_symmetry.space_group_name_H-M   'P 1'
#
loop_
_entity.id
_entity.type
_entity.pdbx_description
1 polymer ?
#
loop_
_entity_poly.entity_id
_entity_poly.type
_entity_poly.pdbx_seq_one_letter_code
_entity_poly.pdbx_strand_id
1 'polypeptide(L)'
;MVIIASVFVFIIAVIFRLLDNSAKLFISNGISVSPFYLSAETVIEEMNKLDDDKLKQKLKRNLLYQKLHKIFTILSIITLMVGIGLEIYKPELIYLF
;
A
#
# COMPACT_ATOMS: atom_id res chain seq x y z
N MET A 1 7.64 10.86 20.52
CA MET A 1 6.55 9.84 20.27
C MET A 1 6.05 9.76 18.82
N VAL A 2 5.95 10.87 18.08
CA VAL A 2 5.36 10.90 16.72
C VAL A 2 6.14 10.06 15.68
N ILE A 3 7.47 9.97 15.81
CA ILE A 3 8.29 9.10 14.95
C ILE A 3 7.89 7.63 15.09
N ILE A 4 7.65 7.15 16.32
CA ILE A 4 7.18 5.77 16.58
C ILE A 4 5.82 5.54 15.92
N ALA A 5 4.92 6.52 15.98
CA ALA A 5 3.63 6.45 15.29
C ALA A 5 3.80 6.33 13.77
N SER A 6 4.77 7.02 13.16
CA SER A 6 5.05 6.90 11.71
C SER A 6 5.45 5.49 11.29
N VAL A 7 6.22 4.79 12.14
CA VAL A 7 6.61 3.39 11.92
C VAL A 7 5.39 2.48 12.02
N PHE A 8 4.51 2.72 12.99
CA PHE A 8 3.27 1.94 13.14
C PHE A 8 2.36 2.09 11.91
N VAL A 9 2.19 3.32 11.41
CA VAL A 9 1.44 3.60 10.19
C VAL A 9 2.09 2.93 8.97
N PHE A 10 3.43 2.88 8.91
CA PHE A 10 4.16 2.17 7.86
C PHE A 10 3.90 0.67 7.88
N ILE A 11 3.91 0.04 9.07
CA ILE A 11 3.62 -1.40 9.23
C ILE A 11 2.22 -1.72 8.69
N ILE A 12 1.23 -0.87 8.99
CA ILE A 12 -0.12 -1.02 8.45
C ILE A 12 -0.10 -0.95 6.91
N ALA A 13 0.66 -0.01 6.33
CA ALA A 13 0.84 0.06 4.88
C ALA A 13 1.44 -1.24 4.30
N VAL A 14 2.44 -1.81 4.96
CA VAL A 14 3.07 -3.08 4.55
C VAL A 14 2.09 -4.24 4.63
N ILE A 15 1.24 -4.31 5.66
CA ILE A 15 0.19 -5.34 5.76
C ILE A 15 -0.76 -5.27 4.55
N PHE A 16 -1.21 -4.07 4.16
CA PHE A 16 -2.05 -3.90 2.97
C PHE A 16 -1.34 -4.33 1.68
N ARG A 17 -0.02 -4.12 1.59
CA ARG A 17 0.80 -4.61 0.47
C ARG A 17 0.90 -6.14 0.45
N LEU A 18 1.02 -6.78 1.61
CA LEU A 18 1.06 -8.24 1.71
C LEU A 18 -0.30 -8.89 1.42
N LEU A 19 -1.39 -8.19 1.73
CA LEU A 19 -2.75 -8.60 1.37
C LEU A 19 -3.04 -8.44 -0.14
N ASP A 20 -2.33 -7.54 -0.81
CA ASP A 20 -2.41 -7.40 -2.26
C ASP A 20 -1.77 -8.60 -2.97
N ASN A 21 -2.62 -9.54 -3.37
CA ASN A 21 -2.23 -10.75 -4.11
C ASN A 21 -2.64 -10.67 -5.59
N SER A 22 -2.80 -9.45 -6.14
CA SER A 22 -3.29 -9.21 -7.51
C SER A 22 -2.38 -9.83 -8.57
N ALA A 23 -1.06 -9.64 -8.47
CA ALA A 23 -0.09 -10.19 -9.41
C ALA A 23 -0.19 -11.73 -9.50
N LYS A 24 -0.33 -12.41 -8.35
CA LYS A 24 -0.48 -13.87 -8.30
C LYS A 24 -1.79 -14.34 -8.95
N LEU A 25 -2.86 -13.57 -8.80
CA LEU A 25 -4.17 -13.86 -9.38
C LEU A 25 -4.17 -13.66 -10.91
N PHE A 26 -3.43 -12.68 -11.42
CA PHE A 26 -3.30 -12.47 -12.87
C PHE A 26 -2.44 -13.55 -13.52
N ILE A 27 -1.30 -13.89 -12.93
CA ILE A 27 -0.40 -14.94 -13.43
C ILE A 27 -1.11 -16.31 -13.45
N SER A 28 -1.95 -16.61 -12.45
CA SER A 28 -2.69 -17.89 -12.40
C SER A 28 -3.79 -18.01 -13.46
N ASN A 29 -4.20 -16.92 -14.11
CA ASN A 29 -5.25 -16.90 -15.12
C ASN A 29 -4.70 -16.66 -16.54
N GLY A 30 -3.39 -16.85 -16.75
CA GLY A 30 -2.78 -16.77 -18.08
C GLY A 30 -2.59 -15.35 -18.63
N ILE A 31 -2.83 -14.33 -17.81
CA ILE A 31 -2.60 -12.93 -18.19
C ILE A 31 -1.12 -12.64 -17.93
N SER A 32 -0.35 -12.53 -19.01
CA SER A 32 1.08 -12.23 -19.00
C SER A 32 1.30 -10.77 -18.60
N VAL A 33 1.26 -10.50 -17.30
CA VAL A 33 1.58 -9.20 -16.74
C VAL A 33 2.79 -9.30 -15.83
N SER A 34 3.58 -8.22 -15.81
CA SER A 34 4.74 -8.09 -14.93
C SER A 34 4.35 -8.48 -13.49
N PRO A 35 5.03 -9.45 -12.85
CA PRO A 35 4.74 -9.87 -11.48
C PRO A 35 4.90 -8.75 -10.44
N PHE A 36 5.52 -7.64 -10.83
CA PHE A 36 5.83 -6.50 -9.98
C PHE A 36 5.30 -5.25 -10.67
N TYR A 37 4.33 -4.58 -10.03
CA TYR A 37 3.77 -3.27 -10.43
C TYR A 37 2.83 -3.28 -11.65
N LEU A 38 1.59 -3.72 -11.44
CA LEU A 38 0.47 -3.30 -12.28
C LEU A 38 -0.14 -2.02 -11.72
N SER A 39 -0.29 -1.01 -12.58
CA SER A 39 -1.06 0.18 -12.24
C SER A 39 -2.55 -0.18 -12.12
N ALA A 40 -3.26 0.54 -11.28
CA ALA A 40 -4.70 0.36 -11.09
C ALA A 40 -5.48 0.42 -12.43
N GLU A 41 -5.02 1.27 -13.35
CA GLU A 41 -5.60 1.42 -14.70
C GLU A 41 -5.43 0.16 -15.54
N THR A 42 -4.23 -0.44 -15.58
CA THR A 42 -3.99 -1.69 -16.32
C THR A 42 -4.78 -2.85 -15.72
N VAL A 43 -4.93 -2.90 -14.38
CA VAL A 43 -5.78 -3.91 -13.72
C VAL A 43 -7.23 -3.76 -14.15
N ILE A 44 -7.75 -2.53 -14.25
CA ILE A 44 -9.13 -2.26 -14.65
C ILE A 44 -9.35 -2.58 -16.14
N GLU A 45 -8.40 -2.24 -17.01
CA GLU A 45 -8.47 -2.57 -18.44
C GLU A 45 -8.50 -4.09 -18.67
N GLU A 46 -7.61 -4.83 -18.02
CA GLU A 46 -7.57 -6.30 -18.13
C GLU A 46 -8.80 -6.95 -17.48
N MET A 47 -9.31 -6.39 -16.37
CA MET A 47 -10.57 -6.81 -15.75
C MET A 47 -11.80 -6.62 -16.65
N ASN A 48 -11.79 -5.65 -17.56
CA ASN A 48 -12.90 -5.42 -18.49
C ASN A 48 -12.88 -6.38 -19.68
N LYS A 49 -11.73 -7.00 -19.97
CA LYS A 49 -11.58 -8.06 -20.98
C LYS A 49 -11.91 -9.46 -20.42
N LEU A 50 -12.04 -9.58 -19.10
CA LEU A 50 -12.37 -10.81 -18.38
C LEU A 50 -13.89 -10.96 -18.23
N ASP A 51 -14.41 -12.14 -18.62
CA ASP A 51 -15.83 -12.50 -18.53
C ASP A 51 -16.21 -13.16 -17.17
N ASP A 52 -15.22 -13.45 -16.32
CA ASP A 52 -15.44 -14.10 -15.02
C ASP A 52 -15.68 -13.08 -13.89
N ASP A 53 -16.95 -12.92 -13.52
CA ASP A 53 -17.40 -12.03 -12.44
C ASP A 53 -16.75 -12.34 -11.07
N LYS A 54 -16.43 -13.61 -10.77
CA LYS A 54 -15.76 -13.96 -9.50
C LYS A 54 -14.33 -13.45 -9.48
N LEU A 55 -13.65 -13.50 -10.62
CA LEU A 55 -12.29 -12.97 -10.75
C LEU A 55 -12.29 -11.44 -10.62
N LYS A 56 -13.27 -10.80 -11.28
CA LYS A 56 -13.47 -9.34 -11.24
C LYS A 56 -13.67 -8.83 -9.83
N GLN A 57 -14.45 -9.54 -9.01
CA GLN A 57 -14.67 -9.18 -7.60
C GLN A 57 -13.40 -9.27 -6.75
N LYS A 58 -12.58 -10.33 -6.94
CA LYS A 58 -11.30 -10.49 -6.24
C LYS A 58 -10.30 -9.40 -6.63
N LEU A 59 -10.22 -9.07 -7.92
CA LEU A 59 -9.34 -8.02 -8.42
C LEU A 59 -9.76 -6.63 -7.93
N LYS A 60 -11.07 -6.35 -7.86
CA LYS A 60 -11.60 -5.11 -7.26
C LYS A 60 -11.21 -4.96 -5.79
N ARG A 61 -11.20 -6.05 -5.03
CA ARG A 61 -10.75 -6.04 -3.63
C ARG A 61 -9.24 -5.78 -3.53
N ASN A 62 -8.44 -6.36 -4.41
CA ASN A 62 -6.99 -6.11 -4.42
C ASN A 62 -6.65 -4.68 -4.84
N LEU A 63 -7.37 -4.09 -5.80
CA LEU A 63 -7.31 -2.66 -6.13
C LEU A 63 -7.55 -1.78 -4.90
N LEU A 64 -8.49 -2.16 -4.05
CA LEU A 64 -8.77 -1.45 -2.81
C LEU A 64 -7.59 -1.55 -1.84
N TYR A 65 -6.98 -2.73 -1.67
CA TYR A 65 -5.75 -2.88 -0.87
C TYR A 65 -4.58 -2.08 -1.42
N GLN A 66 -4.43 -2.02 -2.74
CA GLN A 66 -3.38 -1.23 -3.40
C GLN A 66 -3.57 0.28 -3.15
N LYS A 67 -4.83 0.75 -3.20
CA LYS A 67 -5.17 2.14 -2.86
C LYS A 67 -4.92 2.44 -1.39
N LEU A 68 -5.33 1.56 -0.48
CA LEU A 68 -5.08 1.71 0.95
C LEU A 68 -3.57 1.70 1.25
N HIS A 69 -2.80 0.77 0.69
CA HIS A 69 -1.33 0.76 0.82
C HIS A 69 -0.73 2.11 0.43
N LYS A 70 -1.14 2.68 -0.70
CA LYS A 70 -0.65 4.00 -1.17
C LYS A 70 -1.01 5.12 -0.19
N ILE A 71 -2.25 5.14 0.31
CA ILE A 71 -2.71 6.13 1.30
C ILE A 71 -1.90 6.03 2.60
N PHE A 72 -1.77 4.83 3.16
CA PHE A 72 -1.03 4.61 4.42
C PHE A 72 0.47 4.86 4.27
N THR A 73 1.04 4.61 3.08
CA THR A 73 2.44 4.94 2.79
C THR A 73 2.65 6.46 2.77
N ILE A 74 1.78 7.20 2.08
CA ILE A 74 1.84 8.68 2.07
C ILE A 74 1.66 9.23 3.49
N LEU A 75 0.68 8.70 4.23
CA LEU A 75 0.42 9.12 5.61
C LEU A 75 1.66 8.88 6.49
N SER A 76 2.30 7.71 6.39
CA SER A 76 3.52 7.39 7.12
C SER A 76 4.66 8.37 6.81
N ILE A 77 4.87 8.72 5.55
CA ILE A 77 5.89 9.71 5.14
C ILE A 77 5.59 11.07 5.75
N ILE A 78 4.33 11.54 5.70
CA ILE A 78 3.93 12.81 6.31
C ILE A 78 4.15 12.78 7.83
N THR A 79 3.71 11.72 8.50
CA THR A 79 3.88 11.56 9.95
C THR A 79 5.37 11.52 10.33
N LEU A 80 6.21 10.89 9.51
CA LEU A 80 7.66 10.87 9.73
C LEU A 80 8.26 12.27 9.59
N MET A 81 7.92 13.01 8.53
CA MET A 81 8.40 14.38 8.32
C MET A 81 7.99 15.31 9.46
N VAL A 82 6.73 15.23 9.91
CA VAL A 82 6.24 15.98 11.06
C VAL A 82 6.95 15.55 12.35
N GLY A 83 7.17 14.25 12.54
CA GLY A 83 7.90 13.72 13.67
C GLY A 83 9.33 14.25 13.76
N ILE A 84 10.05 14.27 12.63
CA ILE A 84 11.40 14.84 12.55
C ILE A 84 11.39 16.34 12.85
N GLY A 85 10.46 17.10 12.26
CA GLY A 85 10.35 18.54 12.49
C GLY A 85 10.06 18.90 13.95
N LEU A 86 9.17 18.15 14.60
CA LEU A 86 8.87 18.32 16.03
C LEU A 86 10.08 18.00 16.90
N GLU A 87 10.84 16.96 16.56
CA GLU A 87 12.04 16.57 17.31
C GLU A 87 13.14 17.64 17.23
N ILE A 88 13.28 18.33 16.09
CA ILE A 88 14.21 19.44 15.93
C ILE A 88 13.79 20.65 16.79
N TYR A 89 12.48 20.92 16.90
CA TYR A 89 11.96 22.08 17.63
C TYR A 89 11.90 21.86 19.14
N LYS A 90 11.54 20.65 19.57
CA LYS A 90 11.53 20.21 20.97
C LYS A 90 12.14 18.81 21.02
N PRO A 91 13.45 18.70 21.32
CA PRO A 91 14.11 17.41 21.38
C PRO A 91 13.64 16.67 22.64
N GLU A 92 12.62 15.82 22.50
CA GLU A 92 12.13 14.99 23.60
C GLU A 92 12.78 13.60 23.59
N LEU A 93 13.20 13.08 22.43
CA LEU A 93 13.92 11.80 22.32
C LEU A 93 15.39 11.92 22.71
N ILE A 94 16.05 13.06 22.47
CA ILE A 94 17.46 13.26 22.85
C ILE A 94 17.63 13.33 24.37
N TYR A 95 16.66 13.90 25.08
CA TYR A 95 16.69 14.01 26.54
C TYR A 95 16.15 12.76 27.27
N LEU A 96 15.67 11.76 26.53
CA LEU A 96 15.26 10.46 27.11
C LEU A 96 16.46 9.53 27.36
N PHE A 97 17.67 9.92 26.94
CA PHE A 97 18.94 9.22 27.15
C PHE A 97 19.91 10.08 27.95
#